data_AF-A0A357I7C2-F1
#
_entry.id   AF-A0A357I7C2-F1
#
_cell.length_a   1.000
_cell.length_b   1.000
_cell.length_c   1.000
_cell.angle_alpha   90.00
_cell.angle_beta   90.00
_cell.angle_gamma   90.00
#
_symmetry.space_group_name_H-M   'P 1'
#
loop_
_entity.id
_entity.type
_entity.pdbx_description
1 polymer ?
#
loop_
_entity_poly.entity_id
_entity_poly.type
_entity_poly.pdbx_seq_one_letter_code
_entity_poly.pdbx_strand_id
1 'polypeptide(L)'
;MRHTWDDKSYDALWIAADNHPLAGTMNTDKQTLSDNYATGRVALSYALSDRTTVYSVYARGYKSGGWFDYVGTNVSRGLAEPTYKAAKTDSVELGFKFADAQGRLRVSGAAFFSETADDHLVGFDAVNFVATTENFDTQSVGAELQITWSPMREFLLSGGLAYTDATITRIPDASSTDAQDGDAVPASPLWSTTLSMTHEQTLPSFWGITNPALLSTVTHRYVGERTADVGEHFDLPAYHKLDARIGISTHSTDVYLWGDNLLDEIYDVGSGFYVPAIPADFGGTGQDAKMSTPARGRALGIGVKHHF
;
A
#
# COMPACT_ATOMS: atom_id res chain seq x y z
N MET A 1 20.38 7.27 15.96
CA MET A 1 21.01 7.31 14.63
C MET A 1 21.53 5.92 14.34
N ARG A 2 21.43 5.45 13.09
CA ARG A 2 21.96 4.18 12.61
C ARG A 2 22.67 4.46 11.30
N HIS A 3 23.84 3.87 11.11
CA HIS A 3 24.52 3.83 9.82
C HIS A 3 24.50 2.38 9.32
N THR A 4 24.21 2.19 8.04
CA THR A 4 24.18 0.86 7.43
C THR A 4 24.98 0.88 6.14
N TRP A 5 25.61 -0.25 5.85
CA TRP A 5 26.28 -0.57 4.59
C TRP A 5 25.57 -1.78 4.00
N ASP A 6 25.20 -1.69 2.74
CA ASP A 6 24.59 -2.78 1.97
C ASP A 6 25.53 -3.17 0.84
N ASP A 7 25.79 -4.46 0.71
CA ASP A 7 26.43 -5.06 -0.44
C ASP A 7 25.48 -6.12 -0.99
N LYS A 8 25.14 -6.00 -2.27
CA LYS A 8 24.22 -6.88 -2.98
C LYS A 8 24.88 -7.46 -4.21
N SER A 9 24.58 -8.71 -4.50
CA SER A 9 24.94 -9.39 -5.74
C SER A 9 23.68 -9.82 -6.47
N TYR A 10 23.72 -9.73 -7.79
CA TYR A 10 22.69 -10.21 -8.70
C TYR A 10 23.31 -11.22 -9.65
N ASP A 11 22.69 -12.39 -9.76
CA ASP A 11 23.03 -13.42 -10.71
C ASP A 11 21.75 -13.86 -11.42
N ALA A 12 21.72 -13.79 -12.74
CA ALA A 12 20.62 -14.25 -13.56
C ALA A 12 21.10 -15.20 -14.66
N LEU A 13 20.26 -16.18 -14.95
CA LEU A 13 20.45 -17.17 -16.00
C LEU A 13 19.14 -17.34 -16.75
N TRP A 14 19.18 -17.13 -18.05
CA TRP A 14 18.08 -17.44 -18.94
C TRP A 14 18.51 -18.50 -19.94
N ILE A 15 17.66 -19.51 -20.11
CA ILE A 15 17.87 -20.60 -21.06
C ILE A 15 16.62 -20.66 -21.93
N ALA A 16 16.82 -20.61 -23.25
CA ALA A 16 15.74 -20.75 -24.20
C ALA A 16 15.15 -22.17 -24.14
N ALA A 17 13.82 -22.27 -24.08
CA ALA A 17 13.13 -23.57 -24.21
C ALA A 17 13.35 -24.16 -25.62
N ASP A 18 13.25 -25.49 -25.74
CA ASP A 18 13.48 -26.20 -27.01
C ASP A 18 12.54 -25.77 -28.14
N ASN A 19 11.34 -25.27 -27.79
CA ASN A 19 10.36 -24.75 -28.73
C ASN A 19 10.45 -23.22 -28.96
N HIS A 20 11.45 -22.56 -28.40
CA HIS A 20 11.68 -21.12 -28.57
C HIS A 20 12.47 -20.85 -29.87
N PRO A 21 12.24 -19.72 -30.58
CA PRO A 21 13.03 -19.37 -31.78
C PRO A 21 14.54 -19.26 -31.54
N LEU A 22 14.94 -19.03 -30.28
CA LEU A 22 16.34 -18.98 -29.83
C LEU A 22 16.79 -20.27 -29.12
N ALA A 23 16.15 -21.42 -29.37
CA ALA A 23 16.49 -22.70 -28.73
C ALA A 23 17.99 -22.97 -28.74
N GLY A 24 18.54 -23.42 -27.60
CA GLY A 24 19.98 -23.61 -27.40
C GLY A 24 20.75 -22.34 -26.98
N THR A 25 20.08 -21.18 -26.89
CA THR A 25 20.70 -19.95 -26.38
C THR A 25 20.65 -19.92 -24.86
N MET A 26 21.75 -19.45 -24.26
CA MET A 26 21.89 -19.18 -22.85
C MET A 26 22.42 -17.76 -22.66
N ASN A 27 21.76 -16.98 -21.83
CA ASN A 27 22.19 -15.65 -21.42
C ASN A 27 22.41 -15.62 -19.92
N THR A 28 23.41 -14.85 -19.48
CA THR A 28 23.71 -14.66 -18.07
C THR A 28 23.94 -13.20 -17.78
N ASP A 29 23.56 -12.75 -16.60
CA ASP A 29 23.91 -11.44 -16.07
C ASP A 29 24.43 -11.59 -14.64
N LYS A 30 25.50 -10.85 -14.33
CA LYS A 30 26.16 -10.87 -13.02
C LYS A 30 26.59 -9.48 -12.64
N GLN A 31 26.04 -8.98 -11.54
CA GLN A 31 26.27 -7.62 -11.09
C GLN A 31 26.43 -7.54 -9.58
N THR A 32 27.02 -6.45 -9.11
CA THR A 32 27.14 -6.11 -7.70
C THR A 32 26.77 -4.65 -7.48
N LEU A 33 26.09 -4.37 -6.37
CA LEU A 33 25.70 -3.02 -5.96
C LEU A 33 26.08 -2.83 -4.50
N SER A 34 26.74 -1.72 -4.19
CA SER A 34 27.10 -1.36 -2.83
C SER A 34 26.56 0.03 -2.50
N ASP A 35 25.88 0.15 -1.37
CA ASP A 35 25.27 1.37 -0.88
C ASP A 35 25.58 1.59 0.61
N ASN A 36 25.49 2.83 1.06
CA ASN A 36 25.50 3.12 2.49
C ASN A 36 24.66 4.36 2.81
N TYR A 37 24.12 4.38 4.03
CA TYR A 37 23.18 5.43 4.42
C TYR A 37 23.07 5.53 5.94
N ALA A 38 22.89 6.76 6.39
CA ALA A 38 22.63 7.09 7.78
C ALA A 38 21.16 7.45 7.97
N THR A 39 20.48 6.71 8.83
CA THR A 39 19.08 6.96 9.23
C THR A 39 19.01 7.43 10.66
N GLY A 40 17.91 8.11 10.98
CA GLY A 40 17.74 8.69 12.30
C GLY A 40 16.35 9.26 12.49
N ARG A 41 16.03 9.53 13.76
CA ARG A 41 14.81 10.18 14.16
C ARG A 41 15.10 11.06 15.36
N VAL A 42 14.57 12.27 15.34
CA VAL A 42 14.48 13.16 16.49
C VAL A 42 13.00 13.45 16.72
N ALA A 43 12.55 13.31 17.97
CA ALA A 43 11.18 13.58 18.34
C ALA A 43 11.14 14.45 19.60
N LEU A 44 10.27 15.46 19.58
CA LEU A 44 9.95 16.28 20.73
C LEU A 44 8.48 16.04 21.08
N SER A 45 8.18 15.82 22.36
CA SER A 45 6.81 15.72 22.84
C SER A 45 6.61 16.63 24.04
N TYR A 46 5.39 17.16 24.15
CA TYR A 46 4.99 18.03 25.25
C TYR A 46 3.58 17.66 25.70
N ALA A 47 3.44 17.34 26.98
CA ALA A 47 2.14 17.13 27.60
C ALA A 47 1.47 18.49 27.87
N LEU A 48 0.51 18.88 27.03
CA LEU A 48 -0.32 20.07 27.27
C LEU A 48 -1.20 19.92 28.51
N SER A 49 -1.60 18.68 28.82
CA SER A 49 -2.33 18.29 30.04
C SER A 49 -2.17 16.79 30.30
N ASP A 50 -2.74 16.28 31.40
CA ASP A 50 -2.84 14.84 31.69
C ASP A 50 -3.57 14.03 30.60
N ARG A 51 -4.30 14.72 29.70
CA ARG A 51 -5.14 14.13 28.65
C ARG A 51 -4.64 14.39 27.25
N THR A 52 -3.68 15.28 27.05
CA THR A 52 -3.28 15.74 25.72
C THR A 52 -1.78 15.91 25.62
N THR A 53 -1.20 15.24 24.64
CA THR A 53 0.21 15.38 24.27
C THR A 53 0.29 15.86 22.84
N VAL A 54 1.10 16.88 22.57
CA VAL A 54 1.50 17.26 21.22
C VAL A 54 2.93 16.80 20.98
N TYR A 55 3.27 16.55 19.73
CA TYR A 55 4.60 16.09 19.38
C TYR A 55 4.99 16.54 17.98
N SER A 56 6.28 16.68 17.76
CA SER A 56 6.87 16.81 16.44
C SER A 56 7.96 15.76 16.24
N VAL A 57 8.11 15.31 14.99
CA VAL A 57 9.11 14.32 14.60
C VAL A 57 9.79 14.80 13.33
N TYR A 58 11.10 14.67 13.29
CA TYR A 58 11.87 14.66 12.05
C TYR A 58 12.54 13.30 11.92
N ALA A 59 12.40 12.67 10.76
CA ALA A 59 12.95 11.35 10.51
C ALA A 59 13.63 11.30 9.14
N ARG A 60 14.69 10.49 9.07
CA ARG A 60 15.39 10.13 7.84
C ARG A 60 15.34 8.62 7.65
N GLY A 61 14.86 8.20 6.49
CA GLY A 61 14.76 6.82 6.05
C GLY A 61 15.53 6.57 4.75
N TYR A 62 15.56 5.32 4.33
CA TYR A 62 16.13 4.90 3.05
C TYR A 62 15.39 3.65 2.54
N LYS A 63 15.44 3.42 1.23
CA LYS A 63 15.16 2.13 0.59
C LYS A 63 16.40 1.75 -0.20
N SER A 64 16.93 0.55 0.00
CA SER A 64 18.15 0.09 -0.68
C SER A 64 17.96 0.06 -2.19
N GLY A 65 19.00 0.39 -2.97
CA GLY A 65 18.98 0.19 -4.41
C GLY A 65 18.99 -1.29 -4.79
N GLY A 66 18.86 -1.59 -6.08
CA GLY A 66 18.80 -2.97 -6.56
C GLY A 66 18.56 -3.06 -8.06
N TRP A 67 17.97 -4.18 -8.46
CA TRP A 67 17.57 -4.51 -9.82
C TRP A 67 16.09 -4.83 -9.83
N PHE A 68 15.44 -4.62 -10.96
CA PHE A 68 14.06 -5.03 -11.14
C PHE A 68 13.99 -6.56 -11.17
N ASP A 69 13.15 -7.18 -10.32
CA ASP A 69 13.11 -8.63 -10.12
C ASP A 69 11.78 -9.28 -10.55
N TYR A 70 10.97 -8.56 -11.33
CA TYR A 70 9.68 -9.03 -11.83
C TYR A 70 9.74 -9.51 -13.30
N VAL A 71 8.57 -9.76 -13.89
CA VAL A 71 8.41 -10.26 -15.26
C VAL A 71 9.02 -9.26 -16.26
N GLY A 72 9.78 -9.78 -17.24
CA GLY A 72 10.35 -8.96 -18.33
C GLY A 72 11.85 -8.67 -18.22
N THR A 73 12.58 -9.40 -17.37
CA THR A 73 14.03 -9.22 -17.16
C THR A 73 14.83 -9.15 -18.47
N ASN A 74 15.82 -8.27 -18.50
CA ASN A 74 16.69 -8.01 -19.65
C ASN A 74 17.62 -9.18 -20.02
N VAL A 75 17.91 -10.08 -19.07
CA VAL A 75 18.76 -11.26 -19.33
C VAL A 75 18.20 -12.14 -20.46
N SER A 76 16.88 -12.21 -20.62
CA SER A 76 16.23 -12.96 -21.72
C SER A 76 16.61 -12.44 -23.11
N ARG A 77 17.00 -11.17 -23.20
CA ARG A 77 17.43 -10.47 -24.43
C ARG A 77 18.96 -10.37 -24.54
N GLY A 78 19.69 -10.96 -23.60
CA GLY A 78 21.16 -10.84 -23.52
C GLY A 78 21.62 -9.44 -23.09
N LEU A 79 20.74 -8.65 -22.48
CA LEU A 79 21.03 -7.32 -21.95
C LEU A 79 21.23 -7.40 -20.43
N ALA A 80 22.04 -6.50 -19.89
CA ALA A 80 22.19 -6.34 -18.45
C ALA A 80 20.92 -5.71 -17.84
N GLU A 81 20.55 -6.14 -16.65
CA GLU A 81 19.44 -5.57 -15.90
C GLU A 81 19.83 -4.17 -15.38
N PRO A 82 19.02 -3.12 -15.59
CA PRO A 82 19.32 -1.79 -15.08
C PRO A 82 19.29 -1.79 -13.54
N THR A 83 20.26 -1.12 -12.95
CA THR A 83 20.26 -0.85 -11.50
C THR A 83 19.44 0.40 -11.20
N TYR A 84 18.63 0.36 -10.14
CA TYR A 84 18.08 1.57 -9.52
C TYR A 84 18.86 1.90 -8.23
N LYS A 85 19.03 3.20 -7.98
CA LYS A 85 19.74 3.74 -6.81
C LYS A 85 18.94 3.54 -5.53
N ALA A 86 19.61 3.65 -4.37
CA ALA A 86 18.92 3.74 -3.09
C ALA A 86 18.09 5.02 -2.97
N ALA A 87 16.81 4.88 -2.61
CA ALA A 87 15.94 6.01 -2.30
C ALA A 87 16.24 6.55 -0.90
N LYS A 88 16.10 7.87 -0.71
CA LYS A 88 16.30 8.53 0.59
C LYS A 88 15.11 9.40 0.91
N THR A 89 14.56 9.22 2.11
CA THR A 89 13.38 9.95 2.55
C THR A 89 13.72 10.81 3.75
N ASP A 90 13.35 12.09 3.68
CA ASP A 90 13.31 12.99 4.82
C ASP A 90 11.84 13.34 5.10
N SER A 91 11.41 13.25 6.37
CA SER A 91 10.03 13.54 6.75
C SER A 91 9.92 14.34 8.03
N VAL A 92 8.90 15.20 8.07
CA VAL A 92 8.47 15.92 9.26
C VAL A 92 7.01 15.61 9.56
N GLU A 93 6.70 15.43 10.83
CA GLU A 93 5.35 15.18 11.32
C GLU A 93 5.08 16.06 12.54
N LEU A 94 3.91 16.68 12.58
CA LEU A 94 3.39 17.41 13.72
C LEU A 94 2.04 16.82 14.10
N GLY A 95 1.90 16.33 15.33
CA GLY A 95 0.70 15.64 15.75
C GLY A 95 0.32 15.84 17.20
N PHE A 96 -0.83 15.28 17.54
CA PHE A 96 -1.37 15.26 18.89
C PHE A 96 -1.98 13.90 19.21
N LYS A 97 -2.03 13.62 20.51
CA LYS A 97 -2.73 12.47 21.10
C LYS A 97 -3.58 12.96 22.25
N PHE A 98 -4.84 12.58 22.24
CA PHE A 98 -5.82 12.86 23.26
C PHE A 98 -6.39 11.55 23.82
N ALA A 99 -6.53 11.49 25.14
CA ALA A 99 -7.31 10.47 25.81
C ALA A 99 -8.19 11.12 26.89
N ASP A 100 -9.47 10.76 26.93
CA ASP A 100 -10.34 11.22 28.02
C ASP A 100 -9.95 10.57 29.36
N ALA A 101 -10.48 11.12 30.46
CA ALA A 101 -10.12 10.65 31.80
C ALA A 101 -10.52 9.20 32.08
N GLN A 102 -11.52 8.67 31.36
CA GLN A 102 -11.97 7.29 31.52
C GLN A 102 -11.31 6.32 30.52
N GLY A 103 -10.45 6.80 29.63
CA GLY A 103 -9.85 5.99 28.56
C GLY A 103 -10.85 5.44 27.54
N ARG A 104 -12.07 5.98 27.50
CA ARG A 104 -13.16 5.60 26.60
C ARG A 104 -13.05 6.29 25.25
N LEU A 105 -12.42 7.46 25.18
CA LEU A 105 -12.19 8.18 23.94
C LEU A 105 -10.69 8.41 23.76
N ARG A 106 -10.15 7.94 22.65
CA ARG A 106 -8.80 8.23 22.19
C ARG A 106 -8.86 8.83 20.80
N VAL A 107 -8.17 9.94 20.61
CA VAL A 107 -8.05 10.62 19.32
C VAL A 107 -6.57 10.89 19.08
N SER A 108 -6.07 10.52 17.91
CA SER A 108 -4.74 10.91 17.45
C SER A 108 -4.87 11.57 16.10
N GLY A 109 -4.12 12.64 15.86
CA GLY A 109 -4.08 13.27 14.56
C GLY A 109 -2.71 13.86 14.29
N ALA A 110 -2.34 13.89 13.02
CA ALA A 110 -1.05 14.41 12.58
C ALA A 110 -1.19 15.08 11.20
N ALA A 111 -0.35 16.07 10.95
CA ALA A 111 -0.02 16.55 9.62
C ALA A 111 1.43 16.17 9.33
N PHE A 112 1.70 15.79 8.09
CA PHE A 112 3.02 15.34 7.68
C PHE A 112 3.43 15.92 6.33
N PHE A 113 4.73 16.00 6.15
CA PHE A 113 5.40 16.30 4.90
C PHE A 113 6.58 15.34 4.74
N SER A 114 6.76 14.79 3.56
CA SER A 114 7.92 13.96 3.23
C SER A 114 8.40 14.22 1.81
N GLU A 115 9.71 14.23 1.63
CA GLU A 115 10.37 14.21 0.33
C GLU A 115 11.18 12.92 0.24
N THR A 116 11.07 12.23 -0.89
CA THR A 116 11.87 11.06 -1.20
C THR A 116 12.65 11.32 -2.49
N ALA A 117 13.97 11.37 -2.38
CA ALA A 117 14.86 11.40 -3.53
C ALA A 117 15.10 9.98 -4.05
N ASP A 118 15.20 9.84 -5.37
CA ASP A 118 15.42 8.58 -6.06
C ASP A 118 14.40 7.48 -5.66
N ASP A 119 13.15 7.85 -5.35
CA ASP A 119 12.04 6.94 -5.04
C ASP A 119 11.79 5.92 -6.15
N HIS A 120 11.34 4.74 -5.76
CA HIS A 120 11.21 3.58 -6.65
C HIS A 120 9.79 3.52 -7.18
N LEU A 121 9.56 4.09 -8.36
CA LEU A 121 8.29 3.91 -9.08
C LEU A 121 8.51 2.99 -10.28
N VAL A 122 7.48 2.21 -10.61
CA VAL A 122 7.53 1.29 -11.74
C VAL A 122 7.10 2.06 -12.99
N GLY A 123 8.03 2.19 -13.93
CA GLY A 123 7.75 2.59 -15.30
C GLY A 123 7.45 1.38 -16.17
N PHE A 124 6.65 1.58 -17.22
CA PHE A 124 6.29 0.54 -18.17
C PHE A 124 6.42 1.03 -19.61
N ASP A 125 7.37 0.44 -20.32
CA ASP A 125 7.55 0.63 -21.75
C ASP A 125 6.59 -0.31 -22.49
N ALA A 126 5.50 0.26 -23.01
CA ALA A 126 4.49 -0.48 -23.76
C ALA A 126 4.97 -0.97 -25.15
N VAL A 127 6.01 -0.36 -25.73
CA VAL A 127 6.58 -0.79 -27.01
C VAL A 127 7.36 -2.08 -26.83
N ASN A 128 8.18 -2.14 -25.78
CA ASN A 128 9.03 -3.28 -25.50
C ASN A 128 8.40 -4.28 -24.52
N PHE A 129 7.24 -3.97 -23.93
CA PHE A 129 6.60 -4.75 -22.86
C PHE A 129 7.56 -5.03 -21.70
N VAL A 130 8.28 -4.00 -21.25
CA VAL A 130 9.22 -4.08 -20.13
C VAL A 130 8.76 -3.15 -19.03
N ALA A 131 8.64 -3.69 -17.83
CA ALA A 131 8.53 -2.89 -16.62
C ALA A 131 9.92 -2.71 -16.02
N THR A 132 10.22 -1.51 -15.53
CA THR A 132 11.46 -1.23 -14.80
C THR A 132 11.17 -0.37 -13.59
N THR A 133 11.99 -0.50 -12.56
CA THR A 133 12.00 0.49 -11.47
C THR A 133 12.88 1.65 -11.87
N GLU A 134 12.33 2.85 -11.83
CA GLU A 134 13.04 4.08 -12.10
C GLU A 134 13.08 4.97 -10.85
N ASN A 135 14.08 5.84 -10.77
CA ASN A 135 14.37 6.69 -9.60
C ASN A 135 13.73 8.08 -9.75
N PHE A 136 12.45 8.20 -9.42
CA PHE A 136 11.73 9.49 -9.40
C PHE A 136 11.95 10.22 -8.08
N ASP A 137 11.96 11.56 -8.07
CA ASP A 137 11.81 12.28 -6.79
C ASP A 137 10.33 12.48 -6.50
N THR A 138 9.88 12.17 -5.29
CA THR A 138 8.49 12.32 -4.86
C THR A 138 8.37 13.19 -3.63
N GLN A 139 7.24 13.88 -3.51
CA GLN A 139 6.85 14.61 -2.32
C GLN A 139 5.47 14.11 -1.87
N SER A 140 5.22 14.10 -0.56
CA SER A 140 3.89 13.84 -0.02
C SER A 140 3.56 14.80 1.11
N VAL A 141 2.36 15.38 1.05
CA VAL A 141 1.81 16.24 2.08
C VAL A 141 0.46 15.67 2.50
N GLY A 142 0.21 15.61 3.79
CA GLY A 142 -1.02 14.99 4.24
C GLY A 142 -1.38 15.25 5.68
N ALA A 143 -2.54 14.74 6.04
CA ALA A 143 -3.04 14.73 7.40
C ALA A 143 -3.78 13.42 7.67
N GLU A 144 -3.64 12.93 8.89
CA GLU A 144 -4.35 11.75 9.36
C GLU A 144 -5.08 12.03 10.67
N LEU A 145 -6.21 11.36 10.85
CA LEU A 145 -7.00 11.37 12.07
C LEU A 145 -7.44 9.95 12.38
N GLN A 146 -7.17 9.52 13.61
CA GLN A 146 -7.60 8.23 14.15
C GLN A 146 -8.42 8.45 15.41
N ILE A 147 -9.54 7.75 15.52
CA ILE A 147 -10.43 7.79 16.67
C ILE A 147 -10.73 6.37 17.15
N THR A 148 -10.79 6.20 18.47
CA THR A 148 -11.34 5.01 19.11
C THR A 148 -12.23 5.47 20.25
N TRP A 149 -13.49 5.04 20.25
CA TRP A 149 -14.50 5.52 21.17
C TRP A 149 -15.40 4.38 21.66
N SER A 150 -15.48 4.22 22.97
CA SER A 150 -16.42 3.34 23.66
C SER A 150 -17.53 4.17 24.31
N PRO A 151 -18.58 4.55 23.56
CA PRO A 151 -19.69 5.35 24.10
C PRO A 151 -20.43 4.63 25.23
N MET A 152 -20.53 3.32 25.13
CA MET A 152 -21.14 2.41 26.10
C MET A 152 -20.20 1.20 26.30
N ARG A 153 -20.52 0.30 27.23
CA ARG A 153 -19.64 -0.85 27.52
C ARG A 153 -19.63 -1.87 26.39
N GLU A 154 -20.73 -1.92 25.66
CA GLU A 154 -21.06 -2.90 24.63
C GLU A 154 -20.56 -2.46 23.25
N PHE A 155 -20.21 -1.18 23.07
CA PHE A 155 -19.85 -0.64 21.77
C PHE A 155 -18.41 -0.13 21.75
N LEU A 156 -17.71 -0.46 20.67
CA LEU A 156 -16.42 0.12 20.31
C LEU A 156 -16.51 0.63 18.88
N LEU A 157 -16.40 1.95 18.73
CA LEU A 157 -16.29 2.62 17.44
C LEU A 157 -14.82 2.93 17.19
N SER A 158 -14.32 2.63 16.00
CA SER A 158 -13.00 3.05 15.57
C SER A 158 -13.06 3.63 14.17
N GLY A 159 -12.21 4.60 13.90
CA GLY A 159 -12.21 5.31 12.64
C GLY A 159 -10.83 5.83 12.29
N GLY A 160 -10.54 5.85 10.99
CA GLY A 160 -9.38 6.48 10.40
C GLY A 160 -9.81 7.32 9.20
N LEU A 161 -9.23 8.51 9.07
CA LEU A 161 -9.33 9.40 7.92
C LEU A 161 -7.92 9.82 7.54
N ALA A 162 -7.58 9.71 6.27
CA ALA A 162 -6.31 10.20 5.73
C ALA A 162 -6.57 11.07 4.50
N TYR A 163 -5.86 12.19 4.46
CA TYR A 163 -5.65 13.01 3.27
C TYR A 163 -4.18 12.89 2.87
N THR A 164 -3.88 12.54 1.62
CA THR A 164 -2.49 12.42 1.13
C THR A 164 -2.40 12.89 -0.31
N ASP A 165 -1.75 14.02 -0.50
CA ASP A 165 -1.36 14.54 -1.80
C ASP A 165 0.09 14.15 -2.06
N ALA A 166 0.31 13.20 -2.97
CA ALA A 166 1.62 12.67 -3.29
C ALA A 166 1.92 12.95 -4.76
N THR A 167 3.02 13.66 -5.03
CA THR A 167 3.37 14.14 -6.36
C THR A 167 4.79 13.76 -6.75
N ILE A 168 5.00 13.56 -8.05
CA ILE A 168 6.31 13.42 -8.68
C ILE A 168 6.88 14.83 -8.85
N THR A 169 8.07 15.05 -8.32
CA THR A 169 8.76 16.34 -8.32
C THR A 169 9.99 16.37 -9.23
N ARG A 170 10.49 15.20 -9.63
CA ARG A 170 11.51 15.06 -10.67
C ARG A 170 11.42 13.71 -11.37
N ILE A 171 11.45 13.74 -12.69
CA ILE A 171 11.56 12.54 -13.53
C ILE A 171 13.03 12.23 -13.82
N PRO A 172 13.42 10.95 -13.88
CA PRO A 172 14.75 10.57 -14.33
C PRO A 172 14.99 10.90 -15.82
N ASP A 173 16.19 11.38 -16.16
CA ASP A 173 16.56 11.86 -17.52
C ASP A 173 16.30 10.83 -18.65
N ALA A 174 16.29 9.54 -18.34
CA ALA A 174 16.08 8.44 -19.27
C ALA A 174 14.81 7.63 -18.94
N SER A 175 13.78 8.30 -18.42
CA SER A 175 12.48 7.69 -18.15
C SER A 175 11.91 7.03 -19.40
N SER A 176 11.38 5.81 -19.23
CA SER A 176 10.64 5.09 -20.27
C SER A 176 9.16 5.47 -20.32
N THR A 177 8.75 6.44 -19.51
CA THR A 177 7.36 6.79 -19.24
C THR A 177 7.03 8.22 -19.69
N ASP A 178 5.73 8.50 -19.85
CA ASP A 178 5.21 9.81 -20.21
C ASP A 178 4.97 10.74 -19.00
N ALA A 179 5.51 10.38 -17.83
CA ALA A 179 5.37 11.15 -16.59
C ALA A 179 5.89 12.59 -16.72
N GLN A 180 5.25 13.51 -16.01
CA GLN A 180 5.56 14.95 -15.93
C GLN A 180 5.78 15.38 -14.47
N ASP A 181 6.65 16.39 -14.27
CA ASP A 181 6.81 17.00 -12.96
C ASP A 181 5.46 17.62 -12.54
N GLY A 182 4.94 17.19 -11.39
CA GLY A 182 3.63 17.57 -10.88
C GLY A 182 2.58 16.46 -10.95
N ASP A 183 2.83 15.38 -11.71
CA ASP A 183 1.94 14.22 -11.77
C ASP A 183 1.80 13.55 -10.41
N ALA A 184 0.66 12.91 -10.16
CA ALA A 184 0.39 12.19 -8.92
C ALA A 184 1.20 10.89 -8.84
N VAL A 185 1.61 10.53 -7.63
CA VAL A 185 2.19 9.22 -7.35
C VAL A 185 1.10 8.14 -7.49
N PRO A 186 1.32 7.08 -8.28
CA PRO A 186 0.29 6.08 -8.55
C PRO A 186 -0.21 5.34 -7.32
N ALA A 187 -1.47 4.91 -7.38
CA ALA A 187 -2.15 4.19 -6.32
C ALA A 187 -2.19 4.93 -4.96
N SER A 188 -1.95 6.24 -4.94
CA SER A 188 -2.08 7.11 -3.77
C SER A 188 -3.39 7.92 -3.83
N PRO A 189 -4.46 7.49 -3.15
CA PRO A 189 -5.72 8.24 -3.15
C PRO A 189 -5.61 9.49 -2.28
N LEU A 190 -6.15 10.62 -2.77
CA LEU A 190 -6.22 11.85 -1.98
C LEU A 190 -6.95 11.66 -0.66
N TRP A 191 -8.03 10.86 -0.65
CA TRP A 191 -8.81 10.57 0.55
C TRP A 191 -8.96 9.07 0.75
N SER A 192 -8.75 8.62 1.98
CA SER A 192 -9.13 7.28 2.39
C SER A 192 -9.73 7.27 3.79
N THR A 193 -10.71 6.39 4.01
CA THR A 193 -11.33 6.21 5.32
C THR A 193 -11.53 4.75 5.67
N THR A 194 -11.51 4.47 6.96
CA THR A 194 -11.97 3.20 7.52
C THR A 194 -12.79 3.50 8.75
N LEU A 195 -14.01 2.96 8.83
CA LEU A 195 -14.90 3.09 9.97
C LEU A 195 -15.29 1.69 10.41
N SER A 196 -15.16 1.38 11.70
CA SER A 196 -15.52 0.09 12.26
C SER A 196 -16.35 0.26 13.53
N MET A 197 -17.38 -0.57 13.64
CA MET A 197 -18.19 -0.68 14.85
C MET A 197 -18.18 -2.13 15.30
N THR A 198 -17.69 -2.34 16.53
CA THR A 198 -17.81 -3.60 17.24
C THR A 198 -18.87 -3.47 18.32
N HIS A 199 -19.72 -4.49 18.41
CA HIS A 199 -20.71 -4.66 19.46
C HIS A 199 -20.46 -5.98 20.18
N GLU A 200 -20.35 -5.93 21.50
CA GLU A 200 -20.21 -7.06 22.40
C GLU A 200 -21.36 -7.06 23.41
N GLN A 201 -22.13 -8.15 23.41
CA GLN A 201 -23.25 -8.31 24.32
C GLN A 201 -23.14 -9.65 25.04
N THR A 202 -23.04 -9.61 26.37
CA THR A 202 -23.17 -10.82 27.19
C THR A 202 -24.57 -11.40 27.03
N LEU A 203 -24.63 -12.69 26.75
CA LEU A 203 -25.86 -13.45 26.58
C LEU A 203 -26.15 -14.29 27.85
N PRO A 204 -27.42 -14.61 28.13
CA PRO A 204 -27.76 -15.59 29.14
C PRO A 204 -27.14 -16.96 28.82
N SER A 205 -26.84 -17.75 29.85
CA SER A 205 -26.40 -19.14 29.65
C SER A 205 -27.47 -19.96 28.91
N PHE A 206 -27.05 -20.74 27.92
CA PHE A 206 -27.92 -21.62 27.14
C PHE A 206 -27.21 -22.92 26.79
N TRP A 207 -27.94 -24.04 26.69
CA TRP A 207 -27.40 -25.35 26.27
C TRP A 207 -26.12 -25.79 27.01
N GLY A 208 -25.99 -25.45 28.30
CA GLY A 208 -24.80 -25.77 29.10
C GLY A 208 -23.60 -24.84 28.90
N ILE A 209 -23.70 -23.85 28.01
CA ILE A 209 -22.70 -22.80 27.80
C ILE A 209 -22.89 -21.72 28.86
N THR A 210 -21.82 -21.37 29.55
CA THR A 210 -21.81 -20.32 30.59
C THR A 210 -21.16 -19.04 30.08
N ASN A 211 -21.77 -17.90 30.42
CA ASN A 211 -21.33 -16.56 30.01
C ASN A 211 -20.95 -16.39 28.52
N PRO A 212 -21.79 -16.83 27.56
CA PRO A 212 -21.52 -16.55 26.16
C PRO A 212 -21.61 -15.05 25.85
N ALA A 213 -20.90 -14.59 24.84
CA ALA A 213 -20.98 -13.23 24.32
C ALA A 213 -21.30 -13.23 22.83
N LEU A 214 -22.26 -12.41 22.41
CA LEU A 214 -22.47 -12.07 21.00
C LEU A 214 -21.44 -11.02 20.62
N LEU A 215 -20.59 -11.34 19.63
CA LEU A 215 -19.63 -10.41 19.05
C LEU A 215 -20.03 -10.12 17.61
N SER A 216 -20.31 -8.85 17.32
CA SER A 216 -20.61 -8.36 15.99
C SER A 216 -19.62 -7.27 15.62
N THR A 217 -19.14 -7.25 14.37
CA THR A 217 -18.30 -6.18 13.85
C THR A 217 -18.71 -5.88 12.43
N VAL A 218 -18.79 -4.60 12.09
CA VAL A 218 -18.95 -4.12 10.72
C VAL A 218 -17.86 -3.09 10.45
N THR A 219 -17.22 -3.20 9.28
CA THR A 219 -16.17 -2.29 8.85
C THR A 219 -16.47 -1.79 7.45
N HIS A 220 -16.52 -0.48 7.30
CA HIS A 220 -16.62 0.20 6.02
C HIS A 220 -15.27 0.82 5.68
N ARG A 221 -14.80 0.61 4.45
CA ARG A 221 -13.60 1.24 3.89
C ARG A 221 -13.99 2.02 2.65
N TYR A 222 -13.46 3.23 2.53
CA TYR A 222 -13.50 4.03 1.31
C TYR A 222 -12.09 4.35 0.87
N VAL A 223 -11.84 4.24 -0.43
CA VAL A 223 -10.62 4.65 -1.09
C VAL A 223 -11.00 5.52 -2.26
N GLY A 224 -10.44 6.73 -2.30
CA GLY A 224 -10.67 7.69 -3.37
C GLY A 224 -10.13 7.23 -4.71
N GLU A 225 -10.51 7.99 -5.74
CA GLU A 225 -9.92 7.89 -7.06
C GLU A 225 -8.41 8.20 -6.99
N ARG A 226 -7.64 7.56 -7.86
CA ARG A 226 -6.19 7.66 -7.90
C ARG A 226 -5.68 7.25 -9.27
N THR A 227 -4.59 7.87 -9.73
CA THR A 227 -3.94 7.45 -10.97
C THR A 227 -3.42 6.02 -10.88
N ALA A 228 -3.55 5.29 -11.98
CA ALA A 228 -3.11 3.91 -12.10
C ALA A 228 -1.59 3.82 -12.32
N ASP A 229 -0.98 4.77 -13.01
CA ASP A 229 0.41 4.71 -13.45
C ASP A 229 1.10 6.08 -13.45
N VAL A 230 2.43 6.07 -13.54
CA VAL A 230 3.24 7.29 -13.34
C VAL A 230 3.02 8.36 -14.41
N GLY A 231 2.51 7.99 -15.58
CA GLY A 231 2.18 8.91 -16.68
C GLY A 231 0.73 9.39 -16.69
N GLU A 232 -0.05 9.10 -15.64
CA GLU A 232 -1.47 9.47 -15.53
C GLU A 232 -2.35 9.10 -16.73
N HIS A 233 -2.11 7.94 -17.34
CA HIS A 233 -2.87 7.54 -18.53
C HIS A 233 -4.33 7.22 -18.21
N PHE A 234 -4.63 6.80 -16.98
CA PHE A 234 -5.98 6.56 -16.51
C PHE A 234 -6.07 6.48 -14.99
N ASP A 235 -7.27 6.77 -14.48
CA ASP A 235 -7.58 6.65 -13.06
C ASP A 235 -8.25 5.33 -12.70
N LEU A 236 -7.95 4.87 -11.49
CA LEU A 236 -8.67 3.81 -10.80
C LEU A 236 -9.84 4.45 -10.03
N PRO A 237 -11.09 4.06 -10.32
CA PRO A 237 -12.26 4.64 -9.67
C PRO A 237 -12.22 4.51 -8.15
N ALA A 238 -12.83 5.48 -7.46
CA ALA A 238 -13.08 5.39 -6.04
C ALA A 238 -13.99 4.20 -5.73
N TYR A 239 -13.77 3.55 -4.58
CA TYR A 239 -14.52 2.37 -4.20
C TYR A 239 -14.86 2.32 -2.71
N HIS A 240 -15.92 1.57 -2.43
CA HIS A 240 -16.38 1.27 -1.08
C HIS A 240 -16.33 -0.24 -0.84
N LYS A 241 -15.90 -0.64 0.36
CA LYS A 241 -15.89 -2.04 0.79
C LYS A 241 -16.55 -2.14 2.16
N LEU A 242 -17.46 -3.09 2.31
CA LEU A 242 -18.13 -3.39 3.58
C LEU A 242 -17.80 -4.82 4.00
N ASP A 243 -17.23 -4.98 5.18
CA ASP A 243 -16.95 -6.26 5.80
C ASP A 243 -17.78 -6.43 7.05
N ALA A 244 -18.18 -7.65 7.37
CA ALA A 244 -18.87 -7.92 8.63
C ALA A 244 -18.50 -9.28 9.22
N ARG A 245 -18.60 -9.37 10.54
CA ARG A 245 -18.46 -10.61 11.29
C ARG A 245 -19.50 -10.63 12.39
N ILE A 246 -20.14 -11.77 12.61
CA ILE A 246 -21.04 -12.00 13.74
C ILE A 246 -20.81 -13.40 14.29
N GLY A 247 -20.73 -13.53 15.61
CA GLY A 247 -20.46 -14.82 16.23
C GLY A 247 -20.77 -14.86 17.70
N ILE A 248 -20.78 -16.08 18.22
CA ILE A 248 -20.89 -16.35 19.65
C ILE A 248 -19.52 -16.77 20.14
N SER A 249 -19.03 -16.04 21.14
CA SER A 249 -17.80 -16.32 21.85
C SER A 249 -18.11 -16.90 23.23
N THR A 250 -17.25 -17.79 23.69
CA THR A 250 -17.28 -18.42 25.00
C THR A 250 -15.86 -18.39 25.57
N HIS A 251 -15.66 -18.89 26.79
CA HIS A 251 -14.32 -18.93 27.40
C HIS A 251 -13.24 -19.67 26.57
N SER A 252 -13.62 -20.70 25.81
CA SER A 252 -12.68 -21.52 25.05
C SER A 252 -12.95 -21.54 23.54
N THR A 253 -14.12 -21.11 23.09
CA THR A 253 -14.57 -21.33 21.71
C THR A 253 -15.27 -20.10 21.14
N ASP A 254 -14.89 -19.73 19.93
CA ASP A 254 -15.60 -18.75 19.10
C ASP A 254 -16.18 -19.44 17.88
N VAL A 255 -17.47 -19.30 17.64
CA VAL A 255 -18.14 -19.72 16.41
C VAL A 255 -18.68 -18.48 15.72
N TYR A 256 -18.33 -18.26 14.46
CA TYR A 256 -18.69 -17.02 13.78
C TYR A 256 -18.93 -17.19 12.29
N LEU A 257 -19.78 -16.33 11.76
CA LEU A 257 -19.94 -16.06 10.34
C LEU A 257 -19.19 -14.79 10.00
N TRP A 258 -18.58 -14.74 8.82
CA TRP A 258 -17.93 -13.55 8.30
C TRP A 258 -18.28 -13.34 6.83
N GLY A 259 -18.24 -12.09 6.42
CA GLY A 259 -18.34 -11.67 5.04
C GLY A 259 -17.31 -10.60 4.74
N ASP A 260 -16.58 -10.81 3.64
CA ASP A 260 -15.62 -9.88 3.05
C ASP A 260 -16.22 -9.32 1.76
N ASN A 261 -16.08 -8.02 1.55
CA ASN A 261 -16.62 -7.32 0.38
C ASN A 261 -18.12 -7.59 0.17
N LEU A 262 -18.93 -7.33 1.18
CA LEU A 262 -20.37 -7.56 1.16
C LEU A 262 -21.11 -6.74 0.10
N LEU A 263 -20.51 -5.64 -0.37
CA LEU A 263 -21.01 -4.82 -1.49
C LEU A 263 -20.76 -5.47 -2.86
N ASP A 264 -19.90 -6.49 -2.92
CA ASP A 264 -19.49 -7.18 -4.17
C ASP A 264 -18.84 -6.24 -5.19
N GLU A 265 -18.11 -5.26 -4.66
CA GLU A 265 -17.43 -4.26 -5.47
C GLU A 265 -16.22 -4.90 -6.17
N ILE A 266 -16.11 -4.72 -7.48
CA ILE A 266 -14.93 -5.10 -8.25
C ILE A 266 -14.12 -3.83 -8.51
N TYR A 267 -13.05 -3.66 -7.75
CA TYR A 267 -12.12 -2.53 -7.81
C TYR A 267 -10.70 -3.05 -8.00
N ASP A 268 -9.79 -2.21 -8.47
CA ASP A 268 -8.39 -2.61 -8.64
C ASP A 268 -7.55 -2.34 -7.38
N VAL A 269 -6.65 -3.27 -7.03
CA VAL A 269 -5.91 -3.25 -5.74
C VAL A 269 -4.52 -2.60 -5.80
N GLY A 270 -4.01 -2.28 -6.99
CA GLY A 270 -2.66 -1.74 -7.18
C GLY A 270 -2.57 -0.79 -8.37
N SER A 271 -1.34 -0.40 -8.73
CA SER A 271 -1.06 0.33 -9.97
C SER A 271 -1.46 -0.49 -11.21
N GLY A 272 -1.65 0.19 -12.33
CA GLY A 272 -1.99 -0.40 -13.61
C GLY A 272 -0.90 -0.20 -14.66
N PHE A 273 -1.17 -0.75 -15.85
CA PHE A 273 -0.36 -0.58 -17.04
C PHE A 273 -1.24 -0.07 -18.17
N TYR A 274 -0.72 0.89 -18.91
CA TYR A 274 -1.33 1.41 -20.13
C TYR A 274 -0.55 0.89 -21.35
N VAL A 275 -1.28 0.43 -22.36
CA VAL A 275 -0.71 0.04 -23.66
C VAL A 275 -1.50 0.77 -24.75
N PRO A 276 -0.88 1.71 -25.49
CA PRO A 276 -1.57 2.40 -26.57
C PRO A 276 -1.91 1.42 -27.70
N ALA A 277 -2.99 1.71 -28.42
CA ALA A 277 -3.34 0.97 -29.62
C ALA A 277 -2.20 1.00 -30.64
N ILE A 278 -1.97 -0.12 -31.31
CA ILE A 278 -1.05 -0.16 -32.45
C ILE A 278 -1.56 0.87 -33.49
N PRO A 279 -0.70 1.79 -33.98
CA PRO A 279 -1.14 2.78 -34.96
C PRO A 279 -1.65 2.10 -36.24
N ALA A 280 -2.62 2.75 -36.91
CA ALA A 280 -3.22 2.22 -38.15
C ALA A 280 -2.17 1.97 -39.26
N ASP A 281 -1.11 2.79 -39.30
CA ASP A 281 0.00 2.65 -40.25
C ASP A 281 0.83 1.37 -40.05
N PHE A 282 0.73 0.75 -38.86
CA PHE A 282 1.32 -0.56 -38.54
C PHE A 282 0.28 -1.68 -38.54
N GLY A 283 -0.91 -1.44 -39.12
CA GLY A 283 -1.98 -2.43 -39.22
C GLY A 283 -2.82 -2.60 -37.96
N GLY A 284 -2.71 -1.68 -37.00
CA GLY A 284 -3.52 -1.73 -35.79
C GLY A 284 -4.96 -1.27 -36.01
N THR A 285 -5.90 -1.98 -35.40
CA THR A 285 -7.35 -1.68 -35.45
C THR A 285 -7.99 -1.70 -34.07
N GLY A 286 -7.17 -1.75 -33.00
CA GLY A 286 -7.61 -1.92 -31.62
C GLY A 286 -7.85 -0.60 -30.90
N GLN A 287 -8.28 -0.71 -29.64
CA GLN A 287 -8.30 0.39 -28.68
C GLN A 287 -7.12 0.24 -27.71
N ASP A 288 -6.80 1.32 -27.00
CA ASP A 288 -5.82 1.27 -25.93
C ASP A 288 -6.25 0.26 -24.86
N ALA A 289 -5.28 -0.45 -24.29
CA ALA A 289 -5.51 -1.39 -23.21
C ALA A 289 -5.11 -0.77 -21.87
N LYS A 290 -6.02 -0.90 -20.90
CA LYS A 290 -5.80 -0.52 -19.50
C LYS A 290 -5.85 -1.80 -18.68
N MET A 291 -4.78 -2.09 -17.97
CA MET A 291 -4.63 -3.33 -17.21
C MET A 291 -4.37 -3.01 -15.76
N SER A 292 -5.04 -3.72 -14.85
CA SER A 292 -4.75 -3.70 -13.42
C SER A 292 -5.16 -5.03 -12.79
N THR A 293 -4.93 -5.17 -11.50
CA THR A 293 -5.26 -6.39 -10.75
C THR A 293 -6.60 -6.20 -10.04
N PRO A 294 -7.66 -6.92 -10.46
CA PRO A 294 -8.96 -6.80 -9.83
C PRO A 294 -8.96 -7.45 -8.45
N ALA A 295 -9.65 -6.81 -7.52
CA ALA A 295 -9.95 -7.36 -6.21
C ALA A 295 -10.86 -8.58 -6.32
N ARG A 296 -10.82 -9.42 -5.29
CA ARG A 296 -11.80 -10.50 -5.16
C ARG A 296 -13.18 -9.90 -4.88
N GLY A 297 -14.20 -10.43 -5.55
CA GLY A 297 -15.59 -10.17 -5.21
C GLY A 297 -15.97 -10.72 -3.82
N ARG A 298 -17.26 -10.69 -3.52
CA ARG A 298 -17.79 -11.08 -2.21
C ARG A 298 -17.38 -12.49 -1.80
N ALA A 299 -16.92 -12.62 -0.56
CA ALA A 299 -16.63 -13.90 0.07
C ALA A 299 -17.39 -14.03 1.40
N LEU A 300 -17.94 -15.20 1.66
CA LEU A 300 -18.63 -15.54 2.90
C LEU A 300 -18.00 -16.79 3.50
N GLY A 301 -17.96 -16.87 4.82
CA GLY A 301 -17.46 -18.06 5.48
C GLY A 301 -17.96 -18.23 6.90
N ILE A 302 -17.69 -19.43 7.42
CA ILE A 302 -17.88 -19.81 8.82
C ILE A 302 -16.51 -20.13 9.40
N GLY A 303 -16.29 -19.76 10.65
CA GLY A 303 -15.06 -20.06 11.37
C GLY A 303 -15.35 -20.56 12.77
N VAL A 304 -14.46 -21.43 13.25
CA VAL A 304 -14.41 -21.89 14.64
C VAL A 304 -12.99 -21.71 15.14
N LYS A 305 -12.84 -21.02 16.27
CA LYS A 305 -11.56 -20.91 16.98
C LYS A 305 -11.72 -21.57 18.33
N HIS A 306 -10.81 -22.47 18.70
CA HIS A 306 -10.83 -23.14 20.00
C HIS A 306 -9.46 -23.01 20.67
N HIS A 307 -9.47 -22.69 21.96
CA HIS A 307 -8.30 -22.60 22.81
C HIS A 307 -8.28 -23.78 23.78
N PHE A 308 -7.18 -24.54 23.74
CA PHE A 308 -6.90 -25.67 24.63
C PHE A 308 -6.15 -25.21 25.88
#